data_AF-A0A9X3EYS5-F1
#
_entry.id   AF-A0A9X3EYS5-F1
#
_cell.length_a   1.000
_cell.length_b   1.000
_cell.length_c   1.000
_cell.angle_alpha   90.00
_cell.angle_beta   90.00
_cell.angle_gamma   90.00
#
_symmetry.space_group_name_H-M   'P 1'
#
loop_
_entity.id
_entity.type
_entity.pdbx_description
1 polymer ?
#
loop_
_entity_poly.entity_id
_entity_poly.type
_entity_poly.pdbx_seq_one_letter_code
_entity_poly.pdbx_strand_id
1 'polypeptide(L)'
;MKLVWSLIAGLGGLFFAVGLVLLAVDLHFFADARRTEGEVIDLRRNNKGSAAPDVAYADHLGRDHVHRSNIYSRPSYRLGDRVIIAFDPDEPDDATIDSPTNRWLLPGIFGGIGLVHLGIGSLGLLRRARRKREIAWLLREGQRVDATVTTITQDTSIRIHRRSPWVIHCQATLPGEAVARTFVSRRFWYDPGPHLRRPTLSVCYDPRSPKRHVVDTGDLDPRRALA
;
A
#
# COMPACT_ATOMS: atom_id res chain seq x y z
N MET A 1 4.97 14.50 0.47
CA MET A 1 5.12 13.18 1.13
C MET A 1 3.85 12.69 1.84
N LYS A 2 3.13 13.46 2.69
CA LYS A 2 1.85 12.99 3.30
C LYS A 2 0.87 12.50 2.22
N LEU A 3 0.68 13.32 1.19
CA LEU A 3 -0.20 13.02 0.05
C LEU A 3 0.13 11.67 -0.60
N VAL A 4 1.41 11.41 -0.88
CA VAL A 4 1.88 10.15 -1.48
C VAL A 4 1.47 8.94 -0.64
N TRP A 5 1.75 8.95 0.67
CA TRP A 5 1.37 7.84 1.55
C TRP A 5 -0.14 7.67 1.68
N SER A 6 -0.89 8.78 1.72
CA SER A 6 -2.36 8.76 1.72
C SER A 6 -2.94 8.20 0.42
N LEU A 7 -2.37 8.52 -0.73
CA LEU A 7 -2.80 7.98 -2.02
C LEU A 7 -2.52 6.47 -2.11
N ILE A 8 -1.34 6.02 -1.68
CA ILE A 8 -1.00 4.58 -1.65
C ILE A 8 -1.95 3.82 -0.72
N ALA A 9 -2.18 4.34 0.49
CA ALA A 9 -3.10 3.71 1.45
C ALA A 9 -4.55 3.70 0.93
N GLY A 10 -5.01 4.81 0.34
CA GLY A 10 -6.36 4.94 -0.19
C GLY A 10 -6.61 4.00 -1.37
N LEU A 11 -5.67 3.93 -2.31
CA LEU A 11 -5.75 3.00 -3.44
C LEU A 11 -5.73 1.54 -2.96
N GLY A 12 -4.85 1.21 -2.01
CA GLY A 12 -4.82 -0.12 -1.40
C GLY A 12 -6.13 -0.49 -0.71
N GLY A 13 -6.70 0.45 0.06
CA GLY A 13 -8.01 0.27 0.70
C GLY A 13 -9.14 0.03 -0.30
N LEU A 14 -9.15 0.75 -1.42
CA LEU A 14 -10.12 0.55 -2.49
C LEU A 14 -10.02 -0.85 -3.09
N PHE A 15 -8.82 -1.28 -3.50
CA PHE A 15 -8.62 -2.63 -4.06
C PHE A 15 -8.98 -3.73 -3.05
N PHE A 16 -8.64 -3.54 -1.77
CA PHE A 16 -8.96 -4.49 -0.72
C PHE A 16 -10.49 -4.60 -0.51
N ALA A 17 -11.20 -3.47 -0.50
CA ALA A 17 -12.65 -3.45 -0.40
C ALA A 17 -13.33 -4.16 -1.58
N VAL A 18 -12.84 -3.93 -2.81
CA VAL A 18 -13.32 -4.66 -3.99
C VAL A 18 -13.10 -6.16 -3.84
N GLY A 19 -11.91 -6.58 -3.38
CA GLY A 19 -11.62 -8.00 -3.12
C GLY A 19 -12.56 -8.62 -2.08
N LEU A 20 -12.88 -7.89 -1.00
CA LEU A 20 -13.83 -8.33 0.02
C LEU A 20 -15.26 -8.43 -0.51
N VAL A 21 -15.71 -7.48 -1.34
CA VAL A 21 -17.04 -7.52 -1.96
C VAL A 21 -17.14 -8.73 -2.89
N LEU A 22 -16.14 -8.96 -3.75
CA LEU A 22 -16.12 -10.14 -4.63
C LEU A 22 -16.15 -11.44 -3.84
N LEU A 23 -15.39 -11.53 -2.74
CA LEU A 23 -15.41 -12.70 -1.86
C LEU A 23 -16.78 -12.87 -1.19
N ALA A 24 -17.39 -11.78 -0.70
CA ALA A 24 -18.69 -11.84 -0.05
C ALA A 24 -19.80 -12.29 -1.00
N VAL A 25 -19.78 -11.81 -2.25
CA VAL A 25 -20.70 -12.25 -3.30
C VAL A 25 -20.53 -13.74 -3.59
N ASP A 26 -19.29 -14.22 -3.75
CA ASP A 26 -19.02 -15.66 -3.96
C ASP A 26 -19.50 -16.51 -2.77
N LEU A 27 -19.16 -16.11 -1.54
CA LEU A 27 -19.57 -16.83 -0.33
C LEU A 27 -21.08 -16.85 -0.15
N HIS A 28 -21.79 -15.78 -0.51
CA HIS A 28 -23.23 -15.72 -0.43
C HIS A 28 -23.88 -16.69 -1.43
N PHE A 29 -23.48 -16.64 -2.70
CA PHE A 29 -23.99 -17.56 -3.72
C PHE A 29 -23.75 -19.03 -3.34
N PHE A 30 -22.53 -19.36 -2.89
CA PHE A 30 -22.18 -20.74 -2.55
C PHE A 30 -22.70 -21.23 -1.20
N ALA A 31 -23.29 -20.37 -0.37
CA ALA A 31 -23.93 -20.79 0.88
C ALA A 31 -25.20 -21.60 0.60
N ASP A 32 -25.98 -21.16 -0.39
CA ASP A 32 -27.29 -21.73 -0.72
C ASP A 32 -27.24 -22.60 -1.99
N ALA A 33 -26.19 -22.48 -2.82
CA ALA A 33 -26.05 -23.23 -4.05
C ALA A 33 -25.95 -24.76 -3.85
N ARG A 34 -26.68 -25.49 -4.70
CA ARG A 34 -26.58 -26.95 -4.84
C ARG A 34 -25.59 -27.31 -5.93
N ARG A 35 -24.91 -28.46 -5.75
CA ARG A 35 -23.92 -28.97 -6.70
C ARG A 35 -24.44 -30.20 -7.42
N THR A 36 -24.23 -30.26 -8.72
CA THR A 36 -24.55 -31.41 -9.56
C THR A 36 -23.45 -31.61 -10.62
N GLU A 37 -23.41 -32.80 -11.21
CA GLU A 37 -22.53 -33.08 -12.34
C GLU A 37 -23.20 -32.62 -13.63
N GLY A 38 -22.45 -31.90 -14.47
CA GLY A 38 -22.89 -31.47 -15.79
C GLY A 38 -21.89 -31.90 -16.87
N GLU A 39 -22.36 -31.92 -18.12
CA GLU A 39 -21.58 -32.29 -19.30
C GLU A 39 -21.43 -31.12 -20.26
N VAL A 40 -20.21 -30.89 -20.75
CA VAL A 40 -19.92 -29.86 -21.75
C VAL A 40 -20.50 -30.29 -23.10
N ILE A 41 -21.59 -29.64 -23.54
CA ILE A 41 -22.32 -29.98 -24.76
C ILE A 41 -21.97 -29.08 -25.96
N ASP A 42 -21.35 -27.91 -25.71
CA ASP A 42 -20.83 -27.04 -26.77
C ASP A 42 -19.66 -26.17 -26.26
N LEU A 43 -18.85 -25.68 -27.19
CA LEU A 43 -17.74 -24.76 -26.94
C LEU A 43 -17.83 -23.59 -27.91
N ARG A 44 -18.50 -22.51 -27.48
CA ARG A 44 -18.62 -21.28 -28.25
C ARG A 44 -17.27 -20.58 -28.32
N ARG A 45 -16.70 -20.42 -29.51
CA ARG A 45 -15.41 -19.75 -29.73
C ARG A 45 -15.59 -18.31 -30.15
N ASN A 46 -14.67 -17.45 -29.74
CA ASN A 46 -14.57 -16.08 -30.23
C ASN A 46 -13.43 -15.91 -31.26
N ASN A 47 -13.42 -14.77 -31.95
CA ASN A 47 -12.44 -14.44 -33.01
C ASN A 47 -11.00 -14.30 -32.49
N LYS A 48 -10.79 -14.31 -31.16
CA LYS A 48 -9.48 -14.18 -30.50
C LYS A 48 -8.95 -15.54 -30.01
N GLY A 49 -9.58 -16.64 -30.42
CA GLY A 49 -9.18 -18.01 -30.06
C GLY A 49 -9.55 -18.44 -28.64
N SER A 50 -10.36 -17.65 -27.92
CA SER A 50 -10.92 -18.04 -26.62
C SER A 50 -12.23 -18.80 -26.79
N ALA A 51 -12.58 -19.66 -25.84
CA ALA A 51 -13.81 -20.44 -25.85
C ALA A 51 -14.57 -20.30 -24.52
N ALA A 52 -15.90 -20.40 -24.58
CA ALA A 52 -16.79 -20.50 -23.44
C ALA A 52 -17.61 -21.80 -23.55
N PRO A 53 -17.59 -22.67 -22.55
CA PRO A 53 -18.38 -23.91 -22.56
C PRO A 53 -19.86 -23.63 -22.27
N ASP A 54 -20.73 -24.35 -22.96
CA ASP A 54 -22.12 -24.52 -22.59
C ASP A 54 -22.28 -25.92 -21.96
N VAL A 55 -22.87 -25.98 -20.78
CA VAL A 55 -22.91 -27.18 -19.94
C VAL A 55 -24.36 -27.59 -19.69
N ALA A 56 -24.71 -28.82 -20.03
CA ALA A 56 -26.00 -29.42 -19.69
C ALA A 56 -25.94 -30.06 -18.31
N TYR A 57 -26.97 -29.87 -17.50
CA TYR A 57 -27.08 -30.47 -16.17
C TYR A 57 -28.56 -30.63 -15.76
N ALA A 58 -28.82 -31.50 -14.78
CA ALA A 58 -30.14 -31.68 -14.20
C ALA A 58 -30.25 -30.98 -12.84
N ASP A 59 -31.37 -30.28 -12.60
CA ASP A 59 -31.67 -29.66 -11.31
C ASP A 59 -32.06 -30.70 -10.25
N HIS A 60 -32.36 -30.23 -9.03
CA HIS A 60 -32.73 -31.10 -7.91
C HIS A 60 -34.08 -31.81 -8.08
N LEU A 61 -34.88 -31.40 -9.08
CA LEU A 61 -36.17 -32.01 -9.46
C LEU A 61 -36.03 -32.92 -10.68
N GLY A 62 -34.82 -33.05 -11.25
CA GLY A 62 -34.54 -33.84 -12.44
C GLY A 62 -34.93 -33.15 -13.75
N ARG A 63 -35.12 -31.83 -13.75
CA ARG A 63 -35.35 -31.04 -14.97
C ARG A 63 -34.02 -30.68 -15.62
N ASP A 64 -33.96 -30.73 -16.94
CA ASP A 64 -32.76 -30.43 -17.70
C ASP A 64 -32.59 -28.92 -17.90
N HIS A 65 -31.39 -28.42 -17.64
CA HIS A 65 -30.98 -27.03 -17.82
C HIS A 65 -29.67 -26.95 -18.61
N VAL A 66 -29.40 -25.78 -19.21
CA VAL A 66 -28.15 -25.48 -19.90
C VAL A 66 -27.55 -24.20 -19.35
N HIS A 67 -26.42 -24.31 -18.68
CA HIS A 67 -25.62 -23.18 -18.25
C HIS A 67 -24.76 -22.69 -19.42
N ARG A 68 -24.96 -21.45 -19.84
CA ARG A 68 -24.14 -20.79 -20.86
C ARG A 68 -23.10 -19.91 -20.18
N SER A 69 -21.84 -20.34 -20.20
CA SER A 69 -20.77 -19.52 -19.63
C SER A 69 -20.60 -18.20 -20.41
N ASN A 70 -20.53 -17.10 -19.68
CA ASN A 70 -20.18 -15.79 -20.23
C ASN A 70 -18.66 -15.52 -20.19
N ILE A 71 -17.88 -16.47 -19.66
CA ILE A 71 -16.45 -16.34 -19.48
C ILE A 71 -15.74 -17.03 -20.65
N TYR A 72 -15.15 -16.22 -21.53
CA TYR A 72 -14.30 -16.70 -22.61
C TYR A 72 -12.84 -16.75 -22.13
N SER A 73 -12.28 -17.96 -22.08
CA SER A 73 -10.89 -18.17 -21.67
C SER A 73 -10.12 -18.98 -22.72
N ARG A 74 -8.82 -19.18 -22.51
CA ARG A 74 -8.08 -20.20 -23.28
C ARG A 74 -8.80 -21.54 -23.08
N PRO A 75 -9.06 -22.33 -24.14
CA PRO A 75 -9.84 -23.55 -24.02
C PRO A 75 -9.17 -24.52 -23.06
N SER A 76 -9.79 -24.75 -21.90
CA SER A 76 -9.40 -25.78 -20.93
C SER A 76 -10.35 -26.97 -20.92
N TYR A 77 -11.52 -26.81 -21.52
CA TYR A 77 -12.59 -27.80 -21.59
C TYR A 77 -12.70 -28.38 -23.00
N ARG A 78 -13.15 -29.63 -23.08
CA ARG A 78 -13.44 -30.39 -24.28
C ARG A 78 -14.91 -30.79 -24.28
N LEU A 79 -15.44 -31.05 -25.47
CA LEU A 79 -16.79 -31.59 -25.63
C LEU A 79 -16.87 -32.95 -24.92
N GLY A 80 -17.93 -33.16 -24.12
CA GLY A 80 -18.13 -34.36 -23.31
C GLY A 80 -17.38 -34.37 -21.97
N ASP A 81 -16.63 -33.31 -21.64
CA ASP A 81 -16.01 -33.21 -20.31
C ASP A 81 -17.10 -33.10 -19.24
N ARG A 82 -16.89 -33.80 -18.12
CA ARG A 82 -17.74 -33.69 -16.94
C ARG A 82 -17.20 -32.63 -15.99
N VAL A 83 -18.06 -31.72 -15.57
CA VAL A 83 -17.73 -30.61 -14.68
C VAL A 83 -18.76 -30.49 -13.56
N ILE A 84 -18.35 -29.96 -12.41
CA ILE A 84 -19.29 -29.66 -11.34
C ILE A 84 -19.95 -28.31 -11.62
N ILE A 85 -21.27 -28.30 -11.63
CA ILE A 85 -22.10 -27.09 -11.73
C ILE A 85 -22.69 -26.81 -10.35
N ALA A 86 -22.57 -25.56 -9.91
CA ALA A 86 -23.26 -25.03 -8.76
C ALA A 86 -24.42 -24.14 -9.24
N PHE A 87 -25.62 -24.34 -8.71
CA PHE A 87 -26.82 -23.58 -9.09
C PHE A 87 -27.66 -23.22 -7.87
N ASP A 88 -28.41 -22.13 -7.94
CA ASP A 88 -29.39 -21.76 -6.91
C ASP A 88 -30.62 -22.69 -7.00
N PRO A 89 -31.01 -23.41 -5.93
CA PRO A 89 -32.20 -24.26 -5.95
C PRO A 89 -33.51 -23.49 -6.19
N ASP A 90 -33.60 -22.24 -5.79
CA ASP A 90 -34.79 -21.39 -5.95
C ASP A 90 -34.82 -20.74 -7.35
N GLU A 91 -33.65 -20.49 -7.95
CA GLU A 91 -33.51 -20.01 -9.33
C GLU A 91 -32.49 -20.87 -10.12
N PRO A 92 -32.89 -22.06 -10.62
CA PRO A 92 -31.95 -23.02 -11.21
C PRO A 92 -31.16 -22.49 -12.41
N ASP A 93 -31.68 -21.49 -13.14
CA ASP A 93 -30.97 -20.89 -14.26
C ASP A 93 -29.75 -20.03 -13.82
N ASP A 94 -29.70 -19.60 -12.55
CA ASP A 94 -28.49 -19.00 -11.95
C ASP A 94 -27.50 -20.09 -11.54
N ALA A 95 -26.75 -20.54 -12.54
CA ALA A 95 -25.74 -21.58 -12.41
C ALA A 95 -24.36 -21.06 -12.78
N THR A 96 -23.32 -21.71 -12.25
CA THR A 96 -21.92 -21.48 -12.61
C THR A 96 -21.11 -22.76 -12.48
N ILE A 97 -20.02 -22.87 -13.25
CA ILE A 97 -19.05 -23.96 -13.10
C ILE A 97 -18.29 -23.76 -11.77
N ASP A 98 -18.33 -24.76 -10.89
CA ASP A 98 -17.60 -24.74 -9.60
C ASP A 98 -16.11 -24.96 -9.85
N SER A 99 -15.40 -23.85 -10.08
CA SER A 99 -13.96 -23.82 -10.28
C SER A 99 -13.31 -23.06 -9.12
N PRO A 100 -12.61 -23.75 -8.19
CA PRO A 100 -11.91 -23.10 -7.08
C PRO A 100 -10.97 -21.99 -7.58
N THR A 101 -10.26 -22.23 -8.69
CA THR A 101 -9.39 -21.22 -9.28
C THR A 101 -10.16 -19.96 -9.66
N ASN A 102 -11.31 -20.07 -10.34
CA ASN A 102 -12.08 -18.90 -10.74
C ASN A 102 -12.61 -18.12 -9.53
N ARG A 103 -13.03 -18.85 -8.49
CA ARG A 103 -13.58 -18.30 -7.24
C ARG A 103 -12.54 -17.51 -6.44
N TRP A 104 -11.33 -18.04 -6.31
CA TRP A 104 -10.28 -17.40 -5.49
C TRP A 104 -9.39 -16.43 -6.26
N LEU A 105 -9.33 -16.51 -7.60
CA LEU A 105 -8.39 -15.72 -8.39
C LEU A 105 -8.64 -14.21 -8.26
N LEU A 106 -9.86 -13.74 -8.57
CA LEU A 106 -10.15 -12.31 -8.52
C LEU A 106 -10.14 -11.75 -7.08
N PRO A 107 -10.83 -12.36 -6.09
CA PRO A 107 -10.72 -11.92 -4.70
C PRO A 107 -9.28 -11.96 -4.18
N GLY A 108 -8.51 -12.99 -4.55
CA GLY A 108 -7.11 -13.14 -4.17
C GLY A 108 -6.21 -12.06 -4.75
N ILE A 109 -6.37 -11.73 -6.04
CA ILE A 109 -5.61 -10.65 -6.70
C ILE A 109 -5.94 -9.30 -6.07
N PHE A 110 -7.23 -8.94 -6.02
CA PHE A 110 -7.67 -7.64 -5.50
C PHE A 110 -7.37 -7.49 -4.00
N GLY A 111 -7.66 -8.54 -3.22
CA GLY A 111 -7.37 -8.60 -1.80
C GLY A 111 -5.88 -8.55 -1.49
N GLY A 112 -5.07 -9.36 -2.19
CA GLY A 112 -3.62 -9.39 -2.01
C GLY A 112 -2.93 -8.07 -2.36
N ILE A 113 -3.21 -7.53 -3.55
CA ILE A 113 -2.66 -6.24 -4.00
C ILE A 113 -3.12 -5.11 -3.07
N GLY A 114 -4.40 -5.10 -2.72
CA GLY A 114 -5.00 -4.11 -1.83
C GLY A 114 -4.35 -4.13 -0.45
N LEU A 115 -4.18 -5.31 0.15
CA LEU A 115 -3.58 -5.49 1.47
C LEU A 115 -2.12 -5.01 1.51
N VAL A 116 -1.32 -5.33 0.50
CA VAL A 116 0.08 -4.87 0.41
C VAL A 116 0.15 -3.35 0.34
N HIS A 117 -0.62 -2.72 -0.54
CA HIS A 117 -0.62 -1.26 -0.68
C HIS A 117 -1.17 -0.55 0.55
N LEU A 118 -2.25 -1.07 1.13
CA LEU A 118 -2.82 -0.55 2.38
C LEU A 118 -1.80 -0.63 3.52
N GLY A 119 -1.08 -1.76 3.64
CA GLY A 119 -0.03 -1.95 4.64
C GLY A 119 1.13 -0.97 4.46
N ILE A 120 1.68 -0.86 3.25
CA ILE A 120 2.79 0.07 2.94
C ILE A 120 2.39 1.52 3.20
N GLY A 121 1.23 1.93 2.68
CA GLY A 121 0.71 3.29 2.84
C GLY A 121 0.46 3.64 4.31
N SER A 122 -0.21 2.74 5.05
CA SER A 122 -0.51 2.91 6.47
C SER A 122 0.76 2.96 7.33
N LEU A 123 1.75 2.09 7.05
CA LEU A 123 3.04 2.12 7.74
C LEU A 123 3.80 3.43 7.48
N GLY A 124 3.78 3.93 6.25
CA GLY A 124 4.36 5.23 5.90
C GLY A 124 3.70 6.38 6.66
N LEU A 125 2.36 6.40 6.73
CA LEU A 125 1.59 7.37 7.50
C LEU A 125 1.90 7.28 9.00
N LEU A 126 1.96 6.07 9.56
CA LEU A 126 2.27 5.84 10.97
C LEU A 126 3.69 6.30 11.32
N ARG A 127 4.70 5.93 10.52
CA ARG A 127 6.09 6.36 10.71
C ARG A 127 6.20 7.88 10.65
N ARG A 128 5.51 8.53 9.71
CA ARG A 128 5.45 9.99 9.60
C ARG A 128 4.79 10.62 10.83
N ALA A 129 3.67 10.08 11.29
CA ALA A 129 2.96 10.58 12.46
C ALA A 129 3.82 10.47 13.73
N ARG A 130 4.48 9.32 13.93
CA ARG A 130 5.44 9.09 15.01
C ARG A 130 6.60 10.09 14.95
N ARG A 131 7.24 10.24 13.79
CA ARG A 131 8.34 11.22 13.62
C ARG A 131 7.89 12.66 13.86
N LYS A 132 6.67 13.03 13.45
CA LYS A 132 6.12 14.37 13.73
C LYS A 132 5.93 14.59 15.24
N ARG A 133 5.39 13.60 15.95
CA ARG A 133 5.21 13.65 17.40
C ARG A 133 6.55 13.70 18.14
N GLU A 134 7.51 12.89 17.72
CA GLU A 134 8.87 12.88 18.25
C GLU A 134 9.55 14.24 18.09
N ILE A 135 9.53 14.83 16.88
CA ILE A 135 10.08 16.17 16.65
C ILE A 135 9.40 17.21 17.54
N ALA A 136 8.07 17.19 17.63
CA ALA A 136 7.31 18.13 18.46
C ALA A 136 7.58 17.95 19.97
N TRP A 137 7.88 16.73 20.40
CA TRP A 137 8.30 16.46 21.78
C TRP A 137 9.73 16.94 22.02
N LEU A 138 10.68 16.61 21.14
CA LEU A 138 12.08 17.06 21.25
C LEU A 138 12.19 18.58 21.29
N LEU A 139 11.46 19.32 20.45
CA LEU A 139 11.52 20.78 20.43
C LEU A 139 10.97 21.43 21.72
N ARG A 140 10.06 20.75 22.44
CA ARG A 140 9.40 21.25 23.65
C ARG A 140 10.11 20.82 24.93
N GLU A 141 10.42 19.52 25.05
CA GLU A 141 10.90 18.87 26.27
C GLU A 141 12.33 18.32 26.14
N GLY A 142 12.87 18.27 24.92
CA GLY A 142 14.23 17.76 24.69
C GLY A 142 15.28 18.68 25.31
N GLN A 143 16.38 18.10 25.75
CA GLN A 143 17.50 18.87 26.27
C GLN A 143 18.15 19.64 25.12
N ARG A 144 18.45 20.92 25.35
CA ARG A 144 19.02 21.82 24.35
C ARG A 144 20.52 21.93 24.52
N VAL A 145 21.26 21.86 23.42
CA VAL A 145 22.69 22.15 23.36
C VAL A 145 22.96 23.01 22.13
N ASP A 146 23.80 24.02 22.28
CA ASP A 146 24.25 24.82 21.15
C ASP A 146 25.36 24.07 20.42
N ALA A 147 25.08 23.70 19.17
CA ALA A 147 26.00 22.95 18.33
C ALA A 147 26.62 23.88 17.28
N THR A 148 27.94 23.82 17.13
CA THR A 148 28.67 24.58 16.12
C THR A 148 28.45 23.96 14.75
N VAL A 149 28.08 24.77 13.76
CA VAL A 149 27.94 24.33 12.37
C VAL A 149 29.31 24.02 11.81
N THR A 150 29.52 22.78 11.35
CA THR A 150 30.80 22.34 10.82
C THR A 150 30.81 22.29 9.30
N THR A 151 29.76 21.75 8.69
CA THR A 151 29.71 21.59 7.23
C THR A 151 28.28 21.58 6.73
N ILE A 152 28.07 22.14 5.54
CA ILE A 152 26.81 22.08 4.81
C ILE A 152 27.09 21.27 3.54
N THR A 153 26.43 20.14 3.39
CA THR A 153 26.70 19.20 2.30
C THR A 153 25.41 18.82 1.60
N GLN A 154 25.54 18.35 0.36
CA GLN A 154 24.45 17.69 -0.33
C GLN A 154 24.43 16.21 0.04
N ASP A 155 23.29 15.72 0.51
CA ASP A 155 23.04 14.30 0.75
C ASP A 155 22.81 13.61 -0.59
N THR A 156 23.89 13.11 -1.20
CA THR A 156 23.87 12.43 -2.51
C THR A 156 23.20 11.06 -2.49
N SER A 157 22.89 10.53 -1.30
CA SER A 157 22.18 9.25 -1.15
C SER A 157 20.74 9.30 -1.67
N ILE A 158 20.15 10.49 -1.78
CA ILE A 158 18.80 10.69 -2.28
C ILE A 158 18.82 11.72 -3.40
N ARG A 159 18.27 11.34 -4.55
CA ARG A 159 18.12 12.23 -5.71
C ARG A 159 16.66 12.28 -6.13
N ILE A 160 16.09 13.48 -6.15
CA ILE A 160 14.75 13.74 -6.69
C ILE A 160 14.90 14.81 -7.76
N HIS A 161 14.42 14.52 -8.98
CA HIS A 161 14.53 15.43 -10.13
C HIS A 161 15.98 15.93 -10.35
N ARG A 162 16.97 15.01 -10.25
CA ARG A 162 18.42 15.29 -10.30
C ARG A 162 18.98 16.22 -9.22
N ARG A 163 18.17 16.67 -8.26
CA ARG A 163 18.61 17.47 -7.11
C ARG A 163 18.80 16.56 -5.90
N SER A 164 19.89 16.82 -5.18
CA SER A 164 20.16 16.22 -3.87
C SER A 164 19.79 17.24 -2.79
N PRO A 165 19.15 16.82 -1.69
CA PRO A 165 18.85 17.73 -0.61
C PRO A 165 20.12 18.15 0.13
N TRP A 166 20.16 19.39 0.59
CA TRP A 166 21.18 19.92 1.47
C TRP A 166 20.91 19.52 2.93
N VAL A 167 21.97 19.26 3.68
CA VAL A 167 21.95 18.94 5.10
C VAL A 167 23.03 19.75 5.82
N ILE A 168 22.76 20.12 7.07
CA ILE A 168 23.69 20.85 7.92
C ILE A 168 24.20 19.88 8.98
N HIS A 169 25.52 19.73 9.05
CA HIS A 169 26.20 19.00 10.10
C HIS A 169 26.62 19.99 11.18
N CYS A 170 26.26 19.68 12.42
CA CYS A 170 26.65 20.46 13.59
C CYS A 170 27.32 19.55 14.61
N GLN A 171 28.25 20.07 15.39
CA GLN A 171 28.93 19.32 16.45
C GLN A 171 28.77 20.00 17.80
N ALA A 172 28.51 19.21 18.83
CA ALA A 172 28.48 19.67 20.21
C ALA A 172 28.96 18.56 21.16
N THR A 173 29.61 18.95 22.24
CA THR A 173 29.96 18.05 23.33
C THR A 173 28.79 17.96 24.30
N LEU A 174 28.26 16.76 24.50
CA LEU A 174 27.15 16.54 25.43
C LEU A 174 27.65 16.55 26.88
N PRO A 175 26.81 16.95 27.86
CA PRO A 175 27.16 16.85 29.28
C PRO A 175 27.54 15.41 29.65
N GLY A 176 28.76 15.22 30.16
CA GLY A 176 29.28 13.90 30.52
C GLY A 176 29.94 13.10 29.39
N GLU A 177 29.96 13.61 28.16
CA GLU A 177 30.76 13.04 27.06
C GLU A 177 32.04 13.86 26.87
N ALA A 178 33.19 13.18 26.64
CA ALA A 178 34.45 13.84 26.33
C ALA A 178 34.61 14.16 24.83
N VAL A 179 33.79 13.53 23.96
CA VAL A 179 33.91 13.61 22.51
C VAL A 179 32.70 14.35 21.93
N ALA A 180 32.96 15.26 21.00
CA ALA A 180 31.90 15.98 20.29
C ALA A 180 31.08 15.03 19.41
N ARG A 181 29.75 15.12 19.51
CA ARG A 181 28.81 14.34 18.71
C ARG A 181 28.36 15.14 17.51
N THR A 182 28.26 14.48 16.36
CA THR A 182 27.69 15.07 15.14
C THR A 182 26.17 14.92 15.13
N PHE A 183 25.48 16.04 14.97
CA PHE A 183 24.05 16.14 14.76
C PHE A 183 23.77 16.57 13.34
N VAL A 184 22.70 16.03 12.74
CA VAL A 184 22.36 16.26 11.34
C VAL A 184 20.97 16.89 11.29
N SER A 185 20.87 18.01 10.59
CA SER A 185 19.60 18.72 10.44
C SER A 185 18.62 17.99 9.53
N ARG A 186 17.40 18.53 9.44
CA ARG A 186 16.45 18.10 8.40
C ARG A 186 17.02 18.41 7.01
N ARG A 187 16.52 17.70 6.00
CA ARG A 187 16.85 17.92 4.60
C ARG A 187 16.22 19.21 4.07
N PHE A 188 16.99 19.99 3.33
CA PHE A 188 16.58 21.21 2.63
C PHE A 188 16.68 21.00 1.11
N TRP A 189 15.72 21.50 0.34
CA TRP A 189 15.76 21.42 -1.13
C TRP A 189 16.34 22.71 -1.78
N TYR A 190 16.98 23.53 -0.96
CA TYR A 190 17.71 24.76 -1.30
C TYR A 190 18.98 24.79 -0.46
N ASP A 191 19.96 25.59 -0.86
CA ASP A 191 21.18 25.80 -0.08
C ASP A 191 20.89 26.66 1.17
N PRO A 192 21.03 26.11 2.39
CA PRO A 192 20.76 26.87 3.61
C PRO A 192 21.92 27.78 4.02
N GLY A 193 23.11 27.66 3.41
CA GLY A 193 24.32 28.40 3.77
C GLY A 193 24.11 29.92 3.85
N PRO A 194 23.57 30.56 2.81
CA PRO A 194 23.31 32.00 2.81
C PRO A 194 22.31 32.48 3.88
N HIS A 195 21.51 31.56 4.45
CA HIS A 195 20.47 31.88 5.43
C HIS A 195 20.96 31.71 6.88
N LEU A 196 22.15 31.14 7.09
CA LEU A 196 22.74 30.98 8.42
C LEU A 196 23.24 32.33 8.96
N ARG A 197 22.55 32.84 9.98
CA ARG A 197 22.91 34.10 10.66
C ARG A 197 23.89 33.91 11.81
N ARG A 198 24.09 32.67 12.26
CA ARG A 198 24.89 32.33 13.45
C ARG A 198 25.77 31.11 13.15
N PRO A 199 26.96 31.03 13.77
CA PRO A 199 27.85 29.87 13.65
C PRO A 199 27.35 28.66 14.45
N THR A 200 26.35 28.84 15.32
CA THR A 200 25.75 27.78 16.15
C THR A 200 24.26 27.63 15.88
N LEU A 201 23.77 26.40 16.01
CA LEU A 201 22.35 26.04 15.95
C LEU A 201 21.96 25.28 17.21
N SER A 202 20.75 25.54 17.71
CA SER A 202 20.23 24.81 18.87
C SER A 202 19.83 23.40 18.46
N VAL A 203 20.33 22.40 19.16
CA VAL A 203 19.97 20.99 18.95
C VAL A 203 19.18 20.50 20.16
N CYS A 204 17.98 20.00 19.92
CA CYS A 204 17.17 19.36 20.93
C CYS A 204 17.33 17.84 20.82
N TYR A 205 17.73 17.17 21.89
CA TYR A 205 17.95 15.71 21.92
C TYR A 205 17.27 15.04 23.12
N ASP A 206 17.02 13.74 23.00
CA ASP A 206 16.54 12.92 24.10
C ASP A 206 17.72 12.52 25.01
N PRO A 207 17.77 12.93 26.29
CA PRO A 207 18.87 12.59 27.19
C PRO A 207 18.99 11.08 27.45
N ARG A 208 17.89 10.31 27.30
CA ARG A 208 17.90 8.84 27.42
C ARG A 208 18.39 8.16 26.14
N SER A 209 18.37 8.86 25.01
CA SER A 209 18.84 8.35 23.73
C SER A 209 19.31 9.49 22.82
N PRO A 210 20.57 9.96 22.96
CA PRO A 210 21.07 11.12 22.22
C PRO A 210 21.06 10.97 20.69
N LYS A 211 20.88 9.75 20.17
CA LYS A 211 20.63 9.50 18.74
C LYS A 211 19.33 10.14 18.25
N ARG A 212 18.31 10.24 19.11
CA ARG A 212 17.04 10.93 18.83
C ARG A 212 17.23 12.41 19.06
N HIS A 213 17.29 13.15 17.96
CA HIS A 213 17.54 14.58 17.99
C HIS A 213 16.82 15.30 16.85
N VAL A 214 16.74 16.62 17.01
CA VAL A 214 16.32 17.56 15.98
C VAL A 214 17.15 18.83 16.11
N VAL A 215 17.76 19.24 15.01
CA VAL A 215 18.39 20.57 14.91
C VAL A 215 17.27 21.57 14.68
N ASP A 216 17.14 22.54 15.59
CA ASP A 216 16.20 23.64 15.42
C ASP A 216 16.67 24.50 14.26
N THR A 217 15.87 24.50 13.21
CA THR A 217 16.11 25.23 11.97
C THR A 217 14.89 26.09 11.63
N GLY A 218 14.12 26.47 12.65
CA GLY A 218 12.96 27.35 12.51
C GLY A 218 13.30 28.67 11.86
N ASP A 219 14.46 29.25 12.23
CA ASP A 219 14.96 30.53 11.71
C ASP A 219 15.48 30.45 10.27
N LEU A 220 15.68 29.23 9.76
CA LEU A 220 16.18 28.98 8.40
C LEU A 220 15.06 28.67 7.42
N ASP A 221 13.79 28.54 7.85
CA ASP A 221 12.67 28.19 6.97
C ASP A 221 12.20 29.42 6.17
N PRO A 222 12.43 29.50 4.85
CA PRO A 222 12.04 30.66 4.04
C PRO A 222 10.53 30.90 4.02
N ARG A 223 9.71 29.89 4.37
CA ARG A 223 8.25 30.04 4.46
C ARG A 223 7.77 30.83 5.67
N ARG A 224 8.62 30.99 6.69
CA ARG A 224 8.35 31.85 7.86
C ARG A 224 8.92 33.25 7.71
N ALA A 225 9.90 33.47 6.84
CA ALA A 225 10.45 34.80 6.57
C ALA A 225 9.48 35.72 5.79
N LEU A 226 8.36 35.17 5.31
CA LEU A 226 7.31 35.86 4.56
C LEU A 226 5.97 35.96 5.32
N ALA A 227 5.96 35.67 6.63
CA ALA A 227 4.80 35.80 7.52
C ALA A 227 5.10 36.82 8.62
#